data_AF-A0A1D2M995-F1
#
_entry.id   AF-A0A1D2M995-F1
#
_cell.length_a   1.000
_cell.length_b   1.000
_cell.length_c   1.000
_cell.angle_alpha   90.00
_cell.angle_beta   90.00
_cell.angle_gamma   90.00
#
_symmetry.space_group_name_H-M   'P 1'
#
loop_
_entity.id
_entity.type
_entity.pdbx_description
1 polymer ?
#
loop_
_entity_poly.entity_id
_entity_poly.type
_entity_poly.pdbx_seq_one_letter_code
_entity_poly.pdbx_strand_id
1 'polypeptide(L)'
;MAKPNLEFGSMQHKQAALTVKKALEEDPTVFQYDEHYDEMDKKRTLKREEAKGSRAPKYIQNLMKTAERRQRENERRIEKAAQKELEKEGDFFKDKESFVTGAYKRKMEELRKLEEEEKREDALDEMADVSKQKDLSGFYRHLYRQTLPDDHGGKLEGGAVKTKERRRDDHDDFKRRDERRRRSKERRASLRSPVKETSRREGSTAENVVTQAPPEAVKLGEHPIWKKRTVGEALAAALERYFQRK
;
A
#
# COMPACT_ATOMS: atom_id res chain seq x y z
N MET A 1 -36.80 63.84 -3.15
CA MET A 1 -37.76 62.72 -3.21
C MET A 1 -38.18 62.41 -1.78
N ALA A 2 -39.43 62.72 -1.42
CA ALA A 2 -39.94 62.59 -0.06
C ALA A 2 -40.24 61.12 0.28
N LYS A 3 -39.88 60.67 1.49
CA LYS A 3 -40.16 59.30 1.96
C LYS A 3 -41.69 59.12 2.12
N PRO A 4 -42.28 58.02 1.64
CA PRO A 4 -43.71 57.79 1.80
C PRO A 4 -44.03 57.57 3.28
N ASN A 5 -44.92 58.40 3.82
CA ASN A 5 -45.43 58.28 5.17
C ASN A 5 -46.40 57.08 5.18
N LEU A 6 -45.97 55.91 5.69
CA LEU A 6 -46.86 54.77 5.89
C LEU A 6 -47.72 55.01 7.12
N GLU A 7 -48.82 55.75 6.96
CA GLU A 7 -49.89 55.76 7.94
C GLU A 7 -50.68 54.46 7.82
N PHE A 8 -50.25 53.42 8.55
CA PHE A 8 -51.09 52.25 8.76
C PHE A 8 -52.36 52.71 9.49
N GLY A 9 -53.50 52.57 8.84
CA GLY A 9 -54.76 53.08 9.36
C GLY A 9 -55.10 52.43 10.71
N SER A 10 -55.66 53.22 11.64
CA SER A 10 -56.08 52.74 12.97
C SER A 10 -56.96 51.47 12.94
N MET A 11 -57.67 51.25 11.83
CA MET A 11 -58.44 50.03 11.56
C MET A 11 -57.57 48.80 11.30
N GLN A 12 -56.44 48.95 10.60
CA GLN A 12 -55.50 47.86 10.33
C GLN A 12 -54.82 47.39 11.63
N HIS A 13 -54.49 48.33 12.53
CA HIS A 13 -53.96 47.99 13.85
C HIS A 13 -54.97 47.24 14.72
N LYS A 14 -56.25 47.64 14.68
CA LYS A 14 -57.33 46.91 15.39
C LYS A 14 -57.52 45.49 14.83
N GLN A 15 -57.52 45.35 13.50
CA GLN A 15 -57.62 44.04 12.85
C GLN A 15 -56.42 43.16 13.20
N ALA A 16 -55.19 43.70 13.17
CA ALA A 16 -53.98 42.97 13.56
C ALA A 16 -54.00 42.53 15.04
N ALA A 17 -54.48 43.38 15.95
CA ALA A 17 -54.63 43.01 17.36
C ALA A 17 -55.65 41.88 17.55
N LEU A 18 -56.76 41.89 16.79
CA LEU A 18 -57.74 40.80 16.82
C LEU A 18 -57.16 39.49 16.28
N THR A 19 -56.38 39.53 15.20
CA THR A 19 -55.74 38.34 14.65
C THR A 19 -54.68 37.76 15.59
N VAL A 20 -53.90 38.61 16.26
CA VAL A 20 -52.91 38.17 17.25
C VAL A 20 -53.59 37.52 18.46
N LYS A 21 -54.69 38.09 18.95
CA LYS A 21 -55.47 37.50 20.06
C LYS A 21 -56.04 36.13 19.70
N LYS A 22 -56.64 36.01 18.51
CA LYS A 22 -57.14 34.72 18.01
C LYS A 22 -56.03 33.68 17.90
N ALA A 23 -54.87 34.06 17.36
CA ALA A 23 -53.72 33.17 17.26
C ALA A 23 -53.20 32.72 18.64
N LEU A 24 -53.19 33.60 19.64
CA LEU A 24 -52.81 33.27 21.03
C LEU A 24 -53.84 32.38 21.75
N GLU A 25 -55.13 32.53 21.44
CA GLU A 25 -56.21 31.68 21.96
C GLU A 25 -56.15 30.26 21.38
N GLU A 26 -55.77 30.15 20.10
CA GLU A 26 -55.57 28.86 19.41
C GLU A 26 -54.28 28.16 19.88
N ASP A 27 -53.17 28.89 19.98
CA ASP A 27 -51.89 28.36 20.45
C ASP A 27 -51.03 29.44 21.16
N PRO A 28 -50.72 29.28 22.47
CA PRO A 28 -49.88 30.23 23.19
C PRO A 28 -48.41 30.20 22.72
N THR A 29 -47.97 29.14 22.02
CA THR A 29 -46.59 28.96 21.53
C THR A 29 -46.34 29.56 20.15
N VAL A 30 -47.35 30.15 19.52
CA VAL A 30 -47.30 30.59 18.11
C VAL A 30 -46.19 31.60 17.80
N PHE A 31 -45.71 32.34 18.82
CA PHE A 31 -44.63 33.32 18.69
C PHE A 31 -43.28 32.85 19.27
N GLN A 32 -43.17 31.61 19.76
CA GLN A 32 -41.95 31.03 20.34
C GLN A 32 -40.97 30.54 19.27
N TYR A 33 -40.63 31.39 18.31
CA TYR A 33 -39.74 31.04 17.20
C TYR A 33 -38.31 30.72 17.65
N ASP A 34 -37.79 31.49 18.61
CA ASP A 34 -36.42 31.36 19.10
C ASP A 34 -36.24 30.05 19.89
N GLU A 35 -37.19 29.73 20.77
CA GLU A 35 -37.16 28.52 21.58
C GLU A 35 -37.18 27.24 20.72
N HIS A 36 -38.05 27.19 19.69
CA HIS A 36 -38.10 26.05 18.77
C HIS A 36 -36.83 25.96 17.90
N TYR A 37 -36.27 27.10 17.50
CA TYR A 37 -35.01 27.13 16.76
C TYR A 37 -33.83 26.65 17.62
N ASP A 38 -33.73 27.13 18.86
CA ASP A 38 -32.77 26.68 19.85
C ASP A 38 -32.85 25.18 20.10
N GLU A 39 -34.05 24.63 20.20
CA GLU A 39 -34.24 23.19 20.30
C GLU A 39 -33.74 22.42 19.07
N MET A 40 -34.01 22.93 17.86
CA MET A 40 -33.52 22.32 16.62
C MET A 40 -32.00 22.35 16.56
N ASP A 41 -31.37 23.46 16.92
CA ASP A 41 -29.92 23.59 16.92
C ASP A 41 -29.29 22.74 18.02
N LYS A 42 -29.88 22.65 19.21
CA LYS A 42 -29.47 21.68 20.26
C LYS A 42 -29.58 20.23 19.77
N LYS A 43 -30.67 19.85 19.10
CA LYS A 43 -30.83 18.50 18.53
C LYS A 43 -29.78 18.22 17.44
N ARG A 44 -29.45 19.22 16.61
CA ARG A 44 -28.40 19.12 15.59
C ARG A 44 -27.00 18.99 16.19
N THR A 45 -26.67 19.74 17.24
CA THR A 45 -25.37 19.66 17.91
C THR A 45 -25.20 18.32 18.60
N LEU A 46 -26.20 17.86 19.35
CA LEU A 46 -26.18 16.53 19.99
C LEU A 46 -25.97 15.41 18.97
N LYS A 47 -26.76 15.41 17.88
CA LYS A 47 -26.60 14.42 16.81
C LYS A 47 -25.20 14.48 16.16
N ARG A 48 -24.62 15.68 16.03
CA ARG A 48 -23.26 15.86 15.50
C ARG A 48 -22.20 15.36 16.48
N GLU A 49 -22.41 15.51 17.78
CA GLU A 49 -21.50 15.02 18.82
C GLU A 49 -21.56 13.50 18.96
N GLU A 50 -22.74 12.91 18.93
CA GLU A 50 -22.95 11.45 18.87
C GLU A 50 -22.27 10.81 17.64
N ALA A 51 -22.37 11.48 16.48
CA ALA A 51 -21.70 11.05 15.25
C ALA A 51 -20.17 11.18 15.30
N LYS A 52 -19.62 12.07 16.13
CA LYS A 52 -18.17 12.22 16.34
C LYS A 52 -17.62 11.18 17.30
N GLY A 53 -18.34 10.83 18.37
CA GLY A 53 -17.87 9.90 19.39
C GLY A 53 -17.75 8.45 18.92
N SER A 54 -18.58 8.03 17.97
CA SER A 54 -18.66 6.62 17.53
C SER A 54 -17.73 6.28 16.35
N ARG A 55 -17.22 7.28 15.63
CA ARG A 55 -16.47 7.05 14.38
C ARG A 55 -14.97 7.01 14.66
N ALA A 56 -14.48 5.85 15.07
CA ALA A 56 -13.04 5.58 15.08
C ALA A 56 -12.44 5.88 13.68
N PRO A 57 -11.23 6.46 13.60
CA PRO A 57 -10.57 6.71 12.33
C PRO A 57 -10.38 5.40 11.57
N LYS A 58 -10.70 5.40 10.27
CA LYS A 58 -10.64 4.21 9.41
C LYS A 58 -9.28 3.49 9.42
N TYR A 59 -8.19 4.22 9.66
CA TYR A 59 -6.83 3.72 9.51
C TYR A 59 -6.02 3.63 10.81
N ILE A 60 -6.51 4.17 11.94
CA ILE A 60 -5.69 4.26 13.16
C ILE A 60 -5.28 2.88 13.66
N GLN A 61 -6.20 1.91 13.63
CA GLN A 61 -5.92 0.55 14.09
C GLN A 61 -4.83 -0.12 13.24
N ASN A 62 -4.88 0.06 11.92
CA ASN A 62 -3.86 -0.48 11.04
C ASN A 62 -2.51 0.21 11.26
N LEU A 63 -2.51 1.52 11.50
CA LEU A 63 -1.28 2.26 11.81
C LEU A 63 -0.65 1.73 13.11
N MET A 64 -1.43 1.54 14.16
CA MET A 64 -0.96 0.98 15.44
C MET A 64 -0.38 -0.43 15.24
N LYS A 65 -1.09 -1.32 14.53
CA LYS A 65 -0.59 -2.67 14.19
C LYS A 65 0.74 -2.62 13.42
N THR A 66 0.89 -1.70 12.48
CA THR A 66 2.17 -1.56 11.75
C THR A 66 3.29 -1.00 12.62
N ALA A 67 2.97 -0.12 13.58
CA ALA A 67 3.95 0.41 14.52
C ALA A 67 4.46 -0.71 15.44
N GLU A 68 3.55 -1.52 16.00
CA GLU A 68 3.89 -2.69 16.81
C GLU A 68 4.73 -3.71 16.02
N ARG A 69 4.40 -3.97 14.75
CA ARG A 69 5.21 -4.85 13.89
C ARG A 69 6.64 -4.31 13.72
N ARG A 70 6.81 -3.01 13.50
CA ARG A 70 8.14 -2.38 13.35
C ARG A 70 8.92 -2.39 14.67
N GLN A 71 8.25 -2.22 15.81
CA GLN A 71 8.89 -2.31 17.13
C GLN A 71 9.46 -3.72 17.35
N ARG A 72 8.66 -4.75 17.13
CA ARG A 72 9.11 -6.16 17.22
C ARG A 72 10.27 -6.47 16.27
N GLU A 73 10.22 -5.99 15.02
CA GLU A 73 11.32 -6.16 14.06
C GLU A 73 12.61 -5.45 14.54
N ASN A 74 12.47 -4.26 15.11
CA ASN A 74 13.62 -3.50 15.62
C ASN A 74 14.25 -4.17 16.84
N GLU A 75 13.45 -4.65 17.79
CA GLU A 75 13.91 -5.44 18.93
C GLU A 75 14.70 -6.66 18.45
N ARG A 76 14.16 -7.40 17.47
CA ARG A 76 14.86 -8.53 16.85
C ARG A 76 16.18 -8.13 16.19
N ARG A 77 16.21 -6.99 15.50
CA ARG A 77 17.45 -6.49 14.87
C ARG A 77 18.52 -6.22 15.93
N ILE A 78 18.13 -5.58 17.03
CA ILE A 78 19.03 -5.30 18.15
C ILE A 78 19.51 -6.61 18.78
N GLU A 79 18.63 -7.59 18.98
CA GLU A 79 19.01 -8.90 19.55
C GLU A 79 19.95 -9.69 18.64
N LYS A 80 19.68 -9.75 17.33
CA LYS A 80 20.59 -10.38 16.36
C LYS A 80 21.93 -9.67 16.30
N ALA A 81 21.94 -8.33 16.38
CA ALA A 81 23.17 -7.57 16.44
C ALA A 81 23.97 -7.89 17.71
N ALA A 82 23.30 -7.92 18.87
CA ALA A 82 23.92 -8.26 20.14
C ALA A 82 24.49 -9.69 20.14
N GLN A 83 23.75 -10.67 19.61
CA GLN A 83 24.24 -12.05 19.48
C GLN A 83 25.46 -12.13 18.56
N LYS A 84 25.45 -11.40 17.44
CA LYS A 84 26.60 -11.36 16.52
C LYS A 84 27.84 -10.75 17.17
N GLU A 85 27.69 -9.74 18.03
CA GLU A 85 28.81 -9.19 18.80
C GLU A 85 29.31 -10.20 19.85
N LEU A 86 28.40 -10.92 20.53
CA LEU A 86 28.77 -11.98 21.48
C LEU A 86 29.48 -13.15 20.82
N GLU A 87 29.08 -13.55 19.61
CA GLU A 87 29.76 -14.62 18.86
C GLU A 87 31.18 -14.21 18.48
N LYS A 88 31.37 -12.96 18.03
CA LYS A 88 32.71 -12.42 17.76
C LYS A 88 33.57 -12.33 19.02
N GLU A 89 32.99 -11.93 20.16
CA GLU A 89 33.74 -11.88 21.43
C GLU A 89 34.05 -13.28 21.94
N GLY A 90 33.08 -14.19 21.85
CA GLY A 90 33.24 -15.60 22.18
C GLY A 90 34.31 -16.29 21.35
N ASP A 91 34.55 -15.85 20.11
CA ASP A 91 35.65 -16.33 19.29
C ASP A 91 37.03 -16.08 19.92
N PHE A 92 37.18 -15.02 20.73
CA PHE A 92 38.43 -14.72 21.45
C PHE A 92 38.58 -15.47 22.77
N PHE A 93 37.52 -16.08 23.29
CA PHE A 93 37.50 -16.76 24.58
C PHE A 93 37.17 -18.26 24.49
N LYS A 94 37.34 -18.88 23.31
CA LYS A 94 37.11 -20.32 23.08
C LYS A 94 37.89 -21.22 24.04
N ASP A 95 39.06 -20.78 24.49
CA ASP A 95 39.92 -21.52 25.39
C ASP A 95 39.43 -21.48 26.85
N LYS A 96 38.40 -20.68 27.17
CA LYS A 96 37.82 -20.56 28.51
C LYS A 96 36.43 -21.21 28.55
N GLU A 97 36.08 -21.78 29.70
CA GLU A 97 34.77 -22.38 29.91
C GLU A 97 33.66 -21.32 29.92
N SER A 98 32.66 -21.46 29.05
CA SER A 98 31.49 -20.58 29.00
C SER A 98 30.33 -21.15 29.81
N PHE A 99 29.92 -20.46 30.87
CA PHE A 99 28.77 -20.86 31.70
C PHE A 99 27.53 -20.04 31.36
N VAL A 100 26.45 -20.73 31.00
CA VAL A 100 25.16 -20.11 30.68
C VAL A 100 24.16 -20.37 31.80
N THR A 101 23.57 -19.32 32.36
CA THR A 101 22.54 -19.43 33.41
C THR A 101 21.24 -20.02 32.85
N GLY A 102 20.46 -20.72 33.69
CA GLY A 102 19.20 -21.35 33.25
C GLY A 102 18.19 -20.36 32.66
N ALA A 103 18.17 -19.11 33.15
CA ALA A 103 17.31 -18.06 32.61
C ALA A 103 17.69 -17.66 31.18
N TYR A 104 18.99 -17.58 30.87
CA TYR A 104 19.45 -17.27 29.52
C TYR A 104 19.15 -18.41 28.53
N LYS A 105 19.29 -19.68 28.96
CA LYS A 105 18.91 -20.83 28.13
C LYS A 105 17.43 -20.76 27.72
N ARG A 106 16.54 -20.44 28.65
CA ARG A 106 15.11 -20.24 28.37
C ARG A 106 14.88 -19.10 27.38
N LYS A 107 15.54 -17.95 27.56
CA LYS A 107 15.44 -16.83 26.61
C LYS A 107 15.91 -17.22 25.20
N MET A 108 17.01 -17.97 25.08
CA MET A 108 17.51 -18.45 23.78
C MET A 108 16.53 -19.44 23.12
N GLU A 109 15.89 -20.31 23.89
CA GLU A 109 14.86 -21.22 23.38
C GLU A 109 13.62 -20.47 22.90
N GLU A 110 13.16 -19.47 23.66
CA GLU A 110 12.05 -18.59 23.26
C GLU A 110 12.36 -17.85 21.96
N LEU A 111 13.56 -17.26 21.83
CA LEU A 111 14.00 -16.58 20.60
C LEU A 111 14.09 -17.55 19.42
N ARG A 112 14.65 -18.75 19.63
CA ARG A 112 14.73 -19.76 18.58
C ARG A 112 13.35 -20.21 18.12
N LYS A 113 12.42 -20.42 19.05
CA LYS A 113 11.04 -20.78 18.74
C LYS A 113 10.34 -19.68 17.93
N LEU A 114 10.50 -18.42 18.32
CA LEU A 114 9.95 -17.29 17.58
C LEU A 114 10.53 -17.18 16.15
N GLU A 115 11.82 -17.47 15.98
CA GLU A 115 12.44 -17.47 14.64
C GLU A 115 11.96 -18.65 13.79
N GLU A 116 11.75 -19.83 14.37
CA GLU A 116 11.20 -21.00 13.66
C GLU A 116 9.75 -20.80 13.24
N GLU A 117 8.92 -20.18 14.10
CA GLU A 117 7.54 -19.81 13.78
C GLU A 117 7.48 -18.80 12.63
N GLU A 118 8.32 -17.76 12.68
CA GLU A 118 8.39 -16.77 11.59
C GLU A 118 8.91 -17.39 10.28
N LYS A 119 9.96 -18.21 10.31
CA LYS A 119 10.44 -18.92 9.11
C LYS A 119 9.34 -19.79 8.49
N ARG A 120 8.46 -20.35 9.33
CA ARG A 120 7.32 -21.13 8.86
C ARG A 120 6.25 -20.25 8.23
N GLU A 121 5.93 -19.11 8.83
CA GLU A 121 5.00 -18.13 8.26
C GLU A 121 5.54 -17.57 6.93
N ASP A 122 6.81 -17.17 6.89
CA ASP A 122 7.49 -16.69 5.69
C ASP A 122 7.47 -17.73 4.58
N ALA A 123 7.68 -19.01 4.90
CA ALA A 123 7.61 -20.10 3.93
C ALA A 123 6.18 -20.31 3.39
N LEU A 124 5.15 -20.15 4.23
CA LEU A 124 3.76 -20.23 3.82
C LEU A 124 3.36 -19.03 2.94
N ASP A 125 3.80 -17.83 3.31
CA ASP A 125 3.58 -16.61 2.55
C ASP A 125 4.32 -16.66 1.21
N GLU A 126 5.56 -17.15 1.19
CA GLU A 126 6.31 -17.41 -0.04
C GLU A 126 5.60 -18.42 -0.93
N MET A 127 5.05 -19.49 -0.36
CA MET A 127 4.27 -20.46 -1.13
C MET A 127 2.96 -19.85 -1.66
N ALA A 128 2.33 -18.95 -0.91
CA ALA A 128 1.09 -18.26 -1.27
C ALA A 128 1.30 -17.04 -2.17
N ASP A 129 2.55 -16.64 -2.40
CA ASP A 129 2.90 -15.49 -3.23
C ASP A 129 2.50 -15.72 -4.69
N VAL A 130 1.56 -14.90 -5.12
CA VAL A 130 1.04 -14.86 -6.49
C VAL A 130 2.15 -14.66 -7.52
N SER A 131 3.21 -13.92 -7.20
CA SER A 131 4.30 -13.66 -8.13
C SER A 131 5.10 -14.91 -8.49
N LYS A 132 5.14 -15.88 -7.57
CA LYS A 132 5.87 -17.16 -7.72
C LYS A 132 4.97 -18.26 -8.30
N GLN A 133 3.65 -18.09 -8.23
CA GLN A 133 2.67 -19.03 -8.75
C GLN A 133 2.29 -18.72 -10.21
N LYS A 134 1.91 -19.77 -10.96
CA LYS A 134 1.42 -19.62 -12.35
C LYS A 134 -0.03 -19.13 -12.42
N ASP A 135 -0.83 -19.39 -11.38
CA ASP A 135 -2.27 -19.14 -11.35
C ASP A 135 -2.68 -18.45 -10.04
N LEU A 136 -3.55 -17.44 -10.14
CA LEU A 136 -4.09 -16.63 -9.02
C LEU A 136 -5.07 -17.39 -8.10
N SER A 137 -5.33 -18.67 -8.38
CA SER A 137 -6.35 -19.46 -7.68
C SER A 137 -6.11 -19.56 -6.16
N GLY A 138 -4.85 -19.59 -5.71
CA GLY A 138 -4.47 -19.59 -4.30
C GLY A 138 -4.87 -18.31 -3.57
N PHE A 139 -4.61 -17.15 -4.19
CA PHE A 139 -5.00 -15.85 -3.67
C PHE A 139 -6.52 -15.73 -3.53
N TYR A 140 -7.29 -16.13 -4.55
CA TYR A 140 -8.75 -16.06 -4.48
C TYR A 140 -9.32 -16.97 -3.39
N ARG A 141 -8.76 -18.17 -3.20
CA ARG A 141 -9.16 -19.05 -2.09
C ARG A 141 -8.88 -18.42 -0.72
N HIS A 142 -7.72 -17.78 -0.56
CA HIS A 142 -7.37 -17.08 0.69
C HIS A 142 -8.28 -15.87 0.94
N LEU A 143 -8.52 -15.05 -0.09
CA LEU A 143 -9.42 -13.91 -0.01
C LEU A 143 -10.83 -14.36 0.38
N TYR A 144 -11.35 -15.44 -0.24
CA TYR A 144 -12.68 -15.97 0.06
C TYR A 144 -12.80 -16.41 1.52
N ARG A 145 -11.77 -17.07 2.06
CA ARG A 145 -11.69 -17.46 3.49
C ARG A 145 -11.62 -16.27 4.44
N GLN A 146 -11.01 -15.16 4.00
CA GLN A 146 -10.89 -13.97 4.83
C GLN A 146 -12.18 -13.12 4.82
N THR A 147 -12.88 -13.08 3.69
CA THR A 147 -14.07 -12.22 3.51
C THR A 147 -15.37 -12.88 3.93
N LEU A 148 -15.47 -14.21 3.83
CA LEU A 148 -16.65 -14.94 4.29
C LEU A 148 -16.37 -15.51 5.68
N PRO A 149 -17.14 -15.13 6.72
CA PRO A 149 -17.09 -15.81 8.00
C PRO A 149 -17.56 -17.26 7.79
N ASP A 150 -16.88 -18.21 8.47
CA ASP A 150 -17.12 -19.64 8.37
C ASP A 150 -18.51 -20.05 8.91
N ASP A 151 -19.60 -19.77 8.18
CA ASP A 151 -20.92 -20.41 8.40
C ASP A 151 -20.95 -21.85 7.84
N HIS A 152 -19.86 -22.29 7.22
CA HIS A 152 -19.64 -23.67 6.82
C HIS A 152 -18.54 -24.29 7.67
N GLY A 153 -18.92 -24.78 8.85
CA GLY A 153 -18.12 -25.63 9.74
C GLY A 153 -17.76 -26.99 9.13
N GLY A 154 -17.22 -27.01 7.92
CA GLY A 154 -16.56 -28.15 7.33
C GLY A 154 -15.08 -28.05 7.61
N LYS A 155 -14.60 -28.80 8.61
CA LYS A 155 -13.21 -29.27 8.59
C LYS A 155 -12.97 -29.87 7.21
N LEU A 156 -12.26 -29.15 6.34
CA LEU A 156 -11.66 -29.76 5.16
C LEU A 156 -10.46 -30.58 5.68
N GLU A 157 -10.79 -31.69 6.33
CA GLU A 157 -9.99 -32.91 6.33
C GLU A 157 -9.44 -33.09 4.92
N GLY A 158 -8.15 -33.40 4.83
CA GLY A 158 -7.42 -33.54 3.59
C GLY A 158 -8.20 -34.34 2.56
N GLY A 159 -8.91 -33.63 1.69
CA GLY A 159 -9.52 -34.19 0.51
C GLY A 159 -8.38 -34.55 -0.41
N ALA A 160 -7.83 -35.75 -0.25
CA ALA A 160 -7.17 -36.47 -1.30
C ALA A 160 -8.10 -36.40 -2.50
N VAL A 161 -7.83 -35.45 -3.38
CA VAL A 161 -8.43 -35.42 -4.71
C VAL A 161 -8.01 -36.75 -5.30
N LYS A 162 -8.92 -37.72 -5.27
CA LYS A 162 -8.90 -38.88 -6.16
C LYS A 162 -8.83 -38.27 -7.54
N THR A 163 -7.62 -38.09 -8.04
CA THR A 163 -7.34 -37.87 -9.45
C THR A 163 -7.91 -39.09 -10.13
N LYS A 164 -9.19 -38.99 -10.54
CA LYS A 164 -9.73 -39.87 -11.57
C LYS A 164 -8.77 -39.71 -12.73
N GLU A 165 -8.08 -40.79 -12.99
CA GLU A 165 -7.13 -41.02 -14.06
C GLU A 165 -7.81 -40.70 -15.41
N ARG A 166 -7.82 -39.41 -15.76
CA ARG A 166 -8.31 -38.86 -17.03
C ARG A 166 -7.48 -37.65 -17.49
N ARG A 167 -6.28 -37.45 -16.94
CA ARG A 167 -5.43 -36.26 -17.21
C ARG A 167 -4.00 -36.62 -17.65
N ARG A 168 -3.84 -37.70 -18.42
CA ARG A 168 -2.58 -37.92 -19.17
C ARG A 168 -2.66 -37.38 -20.60
N ASP A 169 -3.86 -37.21 -21.16
CA ASP A 169 -4.01 -36.79 -22.56
C ASP A 169 -3.90 -35.26 -22.78
N ASP A 170 -4.35 -34.42 -21.84
CA ASP A 170 -4.34 -32.95 -22.04
C ASP A 170 -2.94 -32.32 -22.03
N HIS A 171 -1.99 -32.89 -21.28
CA HIS A 171 -0.63 -32.36 -21.19
C HIS A 171 0.23 -32.72 -22.43
N ASP A 172 -0.07 -33.85 -23.09
CA ASP A 172 0.56 -34.21 -24.35
C ASP A 172 0.01 -33.41 -25.52
N ASP A 173 -1.30 -33.08 -25.52
CA ASP A 173 -1.89 -32.22 -26.56
C ASP A 173 -1.33 -30.79 -26.49
N PHE A 174 -1.12 -30.25 -25.28
CA PHE A 174 -0.52 -28.93 -25.11
C PHE A 174 0.94 -28.85 -25.61
N LYS A 175 1.76 -29.89 -25.32
CA LYS A 175 3.13 -29.97 -25.83
C LYS A 175 3.18 -30.10 -27.36
N ARG A 176 2.34 -30.97 -27.93
CA ARG A 176 2.23 -31.15 -29.39
C ARG A 176 1.79 -29.87 -30.10
N ARG A 177 0.86 -29.12 -29.50
CA ARG A 177 0.38 -27.84 -30.04
C ARG A 177 1.47 -26.77 -30.04
N ASP A 178 2.26 -26.68 -28.97
CA ASP A 178 3.34 -25.70 -28.85
C ASP A 178 4.50 -26.02 -29.81
N GLU A 179 4.83 -27.30 -29.97
CA GLU A 179 5.83 -27.78 -30.93
C GLU A 179 5.41 -27.53 -32.38
N ARG A 180 4.14 -27.79 -32.73
CA ARG A 180 3.59 -27.47 -34.06
C ARG A 180 3.64 -25.97 -34.34
N ARG A 181 3.44 -25.12 -33.32
CA ARG A 181 3.53 -23.67 -33.43
C ARG A 181 4.95 -23.18 -33.64
N ARG A 182 5.94 -23.77 -32.96
CA ARG A 182 7.38 -23.50 -33.18
C ARG A 182 7.81 -23.89 -34.60
N ARG A 183 7.46 -25.11 -35.04
CA ARG A 183 7.80 -25.60 -36.39
C ARG A 183 7.18 -24.75 -37.50
N SER A 184 5.97 -24.24 -37.30
CA SER A 184 5.31 -23.34 -38.25
C SER A 184 5.99 -21.97 -38.32
N LYS A 185 6.48 -21.44 -37.19
CA LYS A 185 7.29 -20.20 -37.15
C LYS A 185 8.64 -20.38 -37.84
N GLU A 186 9.32 -21.48 -37.62
CA GLU A 186 10.60 -21.79 -38.28
C GLU A 186 10.46 -21.95 -39.79
N ARG A 187 9.43 -22.67 -40.25
CA ARG A 187 9.12 -22.78 -41.70
C ARG A 187 8.79 -21.43 -42.32
N ARG A 188 8.11 -20.55 -41.58
CA ARG A 188 7.77 -19.21 -42.06
C ARG A 188 8.99 -18.28 -42.08
N ALA A 189 9.96 -18.52 -41.19
CA ALA A 189 11.25 -17.82 -41.19
C ALA A 189 12.17 -18.31 -42.31
N SER A 190 12.18 -19.61 -42.63
CA SER A 190 13.00 -20.18 -43.71
C SER A 190 12.47 -19.86 -45.11
N LEU A 191 11.17 -19.63 -45.27
CA LEU A 191 10.56 -19.20 -46.53
C LEU A 191 10.74 -17.69 -46.82
N ARG A 192 11.31 -16.92 -45.88
CA ARG A 192 11.60 -15.50 -46.10
C ARG A 192 13.02 -15.37 -46.66
N SER A 193 13.15 -15.50 -47.98
CA SER A 193 14.40 -15.20 -48.67
C SER A 193 14.73 -13.70 -48.58
N PRO A 194 16.01 -13.31 -48.50
CA PRO A 194 16.40 -11.91 -48.41
C PRO A 194 16.28 -11.28 -49.80
N VAL A 195 15.38 -10.31 -49.96
CA VAL A 195 15.36 -9.47 -51.16
C VAL A 195 16.59 -8.55 -51.10
N LYS A 196 17.43 -8.66 -52.13
CA LYS A 196 18.65 -7.91 -52.33
C LYS A 196 18.27 -6.56 -52.95
N GLU A 197 18.41 -5.47 -52.20
CA GLU A 197 18.24 -4.12 -52.73
C GLU A 197 19.61 -3.46 -52.89
N THR A 198 19.86 -2.99 -54.10
CA THR A 198 21.15 -2.53 -54.60
C THR A 198 21.28 -1.01 -54.57
N SER A 199 22.47 -0.57 -54.14
CA SER A 199 23.24 0.58 -54.67
C SER A 199 23.05 1.99 -54.09
N ARG A 200 24.23 2.64 -53.93
CA ARG A 200 24.58 4.07 -53.84
C ARG A 200 24.34 4.76 -52.47
N ARG A 201 25.30 5.49 -51.87
CA ARG A 201 26.53 6.13 -52.36
C ARG A 201 27.50 6.39 -51.19
N GLU A 202 28.77 6.47 -51.55
CA GLU A 202 29.98 6.52 -50.73
C GLU A 202 30.25 7.84 -49.97
N GLY A 203 31.15 7.75 -48.98
CA GLY A 203 31.92 8.84 -48.36
C GLY A 203 32.43 8.42 -46.96
N SER A 204 33.52 7.64 -46.84
CA SER A 204 34.89 8.10 -46.48
C SER A 204 34.90 9.06 -45.28
N THR A 205 35.52 8.78 -44.14
CA THR A 205 36.89 8.29 -43.91
C THR A 205 37.00 7.54 -42.57
N ALA A 206 37.85 6.52 -42.55
CA ALA A 206 38.28 5.82 -41.34
C ALA A 206 39.40 6.62 -40.65
N GLU A 207 39.22 6.94 -39.37
CA GLU A 207 40.33 7.15 -38.44
C GLU A 207 40.08 6.34 -37.15
N ASN A 208 41.14 5.65 -36.73
CA ASN A 208 41.20 4.77 -35.56
C ASN A 208 40.85 5.49 -34.25
N VAL A 209 39.93 4.95 -33.46
CA VAL A 209 39.93 5.14 -32.01
C VAL A 209 39.52 3.85 -31.30
N VAL A 210 40.53 3.22 -30.69
CA VAL A 210 40.52 2.48 -29.41
C VAL A 210 39.13 2.16 -28.85
N THR A 211 38.81 0.88 -28.76
CA THR A 211 37.73 0.36 -27.91
C THR A 211 37.98 0.75 -26.45
N GLN A 212 37.35 1.83 -26.00
CA GLN A 212 37.22 2.11 -24.58
C GLN A 212 36.13 1.23 -23.99
N ALA A 213 36.44 0.64 -22.83
CA ALA A 213 35.49 -0.06 -21.98
C ALA A 213 34.29 0.85 -21.64
N PRO A 214 33.10 0.28 -21.33
CA PRO A 214 31.92 1.07 -20.98
C PRO A 214 32.25 2.01 -19.82
N PRO A 215 31.80 3.29 -19.83
CA PRO A 215 32.11 4.20 -18.74
C PRO A 215 31.57 3.64 -17.43
N GLU A 216 32.47 3.49 -16.48
CA GLU A 216 32.17 3.06 -15.12
C GLU A 216 31.10 3.99 -14.53
N ALA A 217 29.99 3.39 -14.06
CA ALA A 217 28.88 4.14 -13.51
C ALA A 217 29.36 4.97 -12.31
N VAL A 218 29.50 6.28 -12.51
CA VAL A 218 29.82 7.21 -11.42
C VAL A 218 28.70 7.13 -10.40
N LYS A 219 29.00 6.55 -9.24
CA LYS A 219 28.10 6.53 -8.08
C LYS A 219 27.79 7.97 -7.72
N LEU A 220 26.57 8.42 -8.04
CA LEU A 220 26.05 9.70 -7.57
C LEU A 220 26.04 9.65 -6.05
N GLY A 221 26.97 10.37 -5.42
CA GLY A 221 27.09 10.43 -3.97
C GLY A 221 25.77 10.83 -3.31
N GLU A 222 25.52 10.30 -2.13
CA GLU A 222 24.32 10.56 -1.34
C GLU A 222 24.16 12.06 -1.12
N HIS A 223 23.21 12.67 -1.85
CA HIS A 223 22.85 14.05 -1.63
C HIS A 223 21.98 14.13 -0.37
N PRO A 224 22.40 14.83 0.69
CA PRO A 224 21.64 14.91 1.92
C PRO A 224 20.27 15.56 1.64
N ILE A 225 19.22 14.80 1.94
CA ILE A 225 17.81 15.11 1.60
C ILE A 225 17.36 16.47 2.20
N TRP A 226 18.04 16.94 3.25
CA TRP A 226 17.73 18.20 3.95
C TRP A 226 18.44 19.44 3.40
N LYS A 227 19.41 19.29 2.47
CA LYS A 227 20.04 20.46 1.84
C LYS A 227 19.16 20.98 0.71
N LYS A 228 18.68 22.21 0.83
CA LYS A 228 17.86 22.87 -0.19
C LYS A 228 18.69 23.11 -1.45
N ARG A 229 18.25 22.54 -2.58
CA ARG A 229 18.88 22.68 -3.91
C ARG A 229 18.92 24.10 -4.47
N THR A 230 18.25 25.05 -3.81
CA THR A 230 18.12 26.45 -4.21
C THR A 230 19.22 27.34 -3.65
N VAL A 231 20.18 26.82 -2.87
CA VAL A 231 21.26 27.60 -2.28
C VAL A 231 22.56 26.78 -2.29
N GLY A 232 23.68 27.42 -2.62
CA GLY A 232 25.02 26.82 -2.56
C GLY A 232 25.52 26.16 -3.86
N GLU A 233 26.50 25.27 -3.71
CA GLU A 233 27.31 24.70 -4.82
C GLU A 233 26.49 23.98 -5.89
N ALA A 234 25.40 23.30 -5.50
CA ALA A 234 24.54 22.59 -6.44
C ALA A 234 23.81 23.52 -7.42
N LEU A 235 23.44 24.74 -6.99
CA LEU A 235 22.81 25.74 -7.86
C LEU A 235 23.84 26.39 -8.79
N ALA A 236 25.03 26.70 -8.28
CA ALA A 236 26.13 27.26 -9.07
C ALA A 236 26.53 26.32 -10.22
N ALA A 237 26.72 25.03 -9.92
CA ALA A 237 27.01 24.02 -10.93
C ALA A 237 25.87 23.84 -11.95
N ALA A 238 24.61 24.00 -11.53
CA ALA A 238 23.47 23.95 -12.44
C ALA A 238 23.42 25.16 -13.38
N LEU A 239 23.77 26.36 -12.90
CA LEU A 239 23.87 27.57 -13.71
C LEU A 239 25.02 27.48 -14.72
N GLU A 240 26.20 27.00 -14.33
CA GLU A 240 27.32 26.80 -15.26
C GLU A 240 26.96 25.84 -16.40
N ARG A 241 26.30 24.72 -16.09
CA ARG A 241 25.82 23.76 -17.11
C ARG A 241 24.74 24.33 -18.02
N TYR A 242 23.98 25.31 -17.55
CA TYR A 242 22.99 26.01 -18.36
C TYR A 242 23.69 26.94 -19.35
N PHE A 243 24.68 27.72 -18.89
CA PHE A 243 25.46 28.60 -19.75
C PHE A 243 26.34 27.84 -20.76
N GLN A 244 26.90 26.68 -20.39
CA GLN A 244 27.65 25.83 -21.33
C GLN A 244 26.78 25.19 -22.41
N ARG A 245 25.46 25.10 -22.19
CA ARG A 245 24.51 24.54 -23.16
C ARG A 245 23.91 25.59 -24.10
N LYS A 246 24.16 26.87 -23.85
CA LYS A 246 23.64 27.99 -24.63
C LYS A 246 24.76 28.58 -25.48
#